data_AF-A0A1V5RP99-F1
#
_entry.id   AF-A0A1V5RP99-F1
#
_cell.length_a   1.000
_cell.length_b   1.000
_cell.length_c   1.000
_cell.angle_alpha   90.00
_cell.angle_beta   90.00
_cell.angle_gamma   90.00
#
_symmetry.space_group_name_H-M   'P 1'
#
loop_
_entity.id
_entity.type
_entity.pdbx_description
1 polymer ?
#
loop_
_entity_poly.entity_id
_entity_poly.type
_entity_poly.pdbx_seq_one_letter_code
_entity_poly.pdbx_strand_id
1 'polypeptide(L)'
;MNNTKKWLVPVIIVFVLLVIIIVLVIPRPKENVVLAPTISIPPISSTTQPVQPSSTSQVTPTIPSAEPSKPTTTLSGKTVSCTSGECFFPYFVKCSPVELKMPFGEGAIYQIIVYGIENGKCHYTVKTVDASGKVIPFGPPSTECFMPVDKITTATVEHLFGVDAAAGKETVKAEQDQLFTDYCSQK
;
A
#
# COMPACT_ATOMS: atom_id res chain seq x y z
N MET A 1 -31.88 42.43 7.06
CA MET A 1 -30.79 43.43 6.95
C MET A 1 -29.48 42.70 7.25
N ASN A 2 -28.58 42.67 6.26
CA ASN A 2 -27.53 41.65 6.12
C ASN A 2 -26.31 41.93 7.01
N ASN A 3 -26.17 41.20 8.12
CA ASN A 3 -24.99 41.30 9.00
C ASN A 3 -23.80 40.43 8.54
N THR A 4 -24.01 39.51 7.60
CA THR A 4 -22.96 38.60 7.10
C THR A 4 -21.86 39.30 6.31
N LYS A 5 -22.15 40.42 5.62
CA LYS A 5 -21.15 41.17 4.86
C LYS A 5 -20.10 41.88 5.72
N LYS A 6 -20.42 42.26 6.97
CA LYS A 6 -19.50 43.01 7.84
C LYS A 6 -18.36 42.15 8.40
N TRP A 7 -18.57 40.84 8.50
CA TRP A 7 -17.57 39.89 9.00
C TRP A 7 -16.75 39.23 7.87
N LEU A 8 -17.28 39.18 6.65
CA LEU A 8 -16.58 38.58 5.51
C LEU A 8 -15.33 39.38 5.09
N VAL A 9 -15.41 40.71 5.12
CA VAL A 9 -14.29 41.58 4.70
C VAL A 9 -13.03 41.41 5.57
N PRO A 10 -13.09 41.47 6.92
CA PRO A 10 -11.89 41.26 7.73
C PRO A 10 -11.36 39.83 7.64
N VAL A 11 -12.23 38.82 7.49
CA VAL A 11 -11.81 37.41 7.36
C VAL A 11 -11.05 37.18 6.06
N ILE A 12 -11.51 37.75 4.94
CA ILE A 12 -10.81 37.64 3.65
C ILE A 12 -9.43 38.30 3.73
N ILE A 13 -9.31 39.48 4.36
CA ILE A 13 -8.03 40.19 4.50
C ILE A 13 -7.02 39.36 5.30
N VAL A 14 -7.46 38.75 6.41
CA VAL A 14 -6.60 37.86 7.21
C VAL A 14 -6.16 36.64 6.40
N PHE A 15 -7.07 36.05 5.62
CA PHE A 15 -6.76 34.88 4.80
C PHE A 15 -5.72 35.20 3.71
N VAL A 16 -5.85 36.34 3.04
CA VAL A 16 -4.90 36.79 2.00
C VAL A 16 -3.51 37.04 2.61
N LEU A 17 -3.44 37.70 3.77
CA LEU A 17 -2.17 37.91 4.48
C LEU A 17 -1.50 36.60 4.88
N LEU A 18 -2.27 35.61 5.33
CA LEU A 18 -1.76 34.31 5.71
C LEU A 18 -1.16 33.54 4.52
N VAL A 19 -1.83 33.59 3.37
CA VAL A 19 -1.36 32.96 2.12
C VAL A 19 -0.05 33.59 1.66
N ILE A 20 0.07 34.92 1.72
CA ILE A 20 1.31 35.63 1.33
C ILE A 20 2.49 35.21 2.22
N ILE A 21 2.27 35.08 3.52
CA ILE A 21 3.32 34.63 4.46
C ILE A 21 3.77 33.21 4.12
N ILE A 22 2.83 32.29 3.85
CA ILE A 22 3.15 30.89 3.50
C ILE A 22 3.99 30.84 2.22
N VAL A 23 3.64 31.62 1.19
CA VAL A 23 4.40 31.65 -0.08
C VAL A 23 5.82 32.21 0.11
N LEU A 24 6.00 33.19 1.00
CA LEU A 24 7.32 33.77 1.28
C LEU A 24 8.21 32.88 2.17
N VAL A 25 7.61 32.04 3.02
CA VAL A 25 8.35 31.20 3.98
C VAL A 25 8.78 29.85 3.38
N ILE A 26 8.10 29.35 2.34
CA ILE A 26 8.50 28.09 1.69
C ILE A 26 9.76 28.36 0.82
N PRO A 27 10.95 27.88 1.21
CA PRO A 27 12.14 28.02 0.39
C PRO A 27 11.97 27.14 -0.86
N ARG A 28 12.25 27.71 -2.04
CA ARG A 28 12.26 26.95 -3.29
C ARG A 28 13.23 25.76 -3.16
N PRO A 29 12.81 24.52 -3.49
CA PRO A 29 13.71 23.38 -3.46
C PRO A 29 14.84 23.60 -4.48
N LYS A 30 16.08 23.48 -3.99
CA LYS A 30 17.27 23.53 -4.83
C LYS A 30 17.27 22.32 -5.76
N GLU A 31 17.39 22.60 -7.05
CA GLU A 31 17.54 21.64 -8.12
C GLU A 31 18.89 20.91 -7.93
N ASN A 32 18.85 19.70 -7.39
CA ASN A 32 20.03 18.84 -7.30
C ASN A 32 20.16 18.07 -8.62
N VAL A 33 21.18 18.46 -9.37
CA VAL A 33 21.62 17.83 -10.62
C VAL A 33 21.95 16.36 -10.39
N VAL A 34 21.34 15.53 -11.23
CA VAL A 34 21.54 14.08 -11.37
C VAL A 34 22.98 13.77 -11.77
N LEU A 35 23.65 12.91 -11.02
CA LEU A 35 24.84 12.17 -11.47
C LEU A 35 24.52 10.67 -11.43
N ALA A 36 24.34 10.08 -12.61
CA ALA A 36 24.14 8.65 -12.80
C ALA A 36 25.46 7.88 -12.57
N PRO A 37 25.46 6.72 -11.88
CA PRO A 37 26.61 5.82 -11.87
C PRO A 37 26.58 4.90 -13.08
N THR A 38 27.73 4.86 -13.74
CA THR A 38 28.13 4.02 -14.87
C THR A 38 27.87 2.53 -14.64
N ILE A 39 27.27 1.90 -15.65
CA ILE A 39 27.06 0.45 -15.80
C ILE A 39 28.42 -0.26 -15.93
N SER A 40 28.66 -1.27 -15.10
CA SER A 40 29.72 -2.25 -15.28
C SER A 40 29.12 -3.66 -15.32
N ILE A 41 29.08 -4.25 -16.51
CA ILE A 41 28.72 -5.66 -16.78
C ILE A 41 30.01 -6.50 -16.74
N PRO A 42 30.08 -7.58 -15.95
CA PRO A 42 31.01 -8.67 -16.21
C PRO A 42 30.34 -9.86 -16.91
N PRO A 43 31.13 -10.66 -17.64
CA PRO A 43 30.65 -11.56 -18.70
C PRO A 43 30.09 -12.90 -18.21
N ILE A 44 29.21 -13.45 -19.03
CA ILE A 44 28.64 -14.79 -19.00
C ILE A 44 29.77 -15.82 -19.16
N SER A 45 29.75 -16.89 -18.35
CA SER A 45 30.50 -18.12 -18.61
C SER A 45 29.60 -19.33 -18.38
N SER A 46 29.68 -20.26 -19.33
CA SER A 46 28.89 -21.47 -19.49
C SER A 46 29.56 -22.71 -18.89
N THR A 47 28.73 -23.75 -18.69
CA THR A 47 29.09 -25.19 -18.59
C THR A 47 29.69 -25.59 -17.22
N THR A 48 29.22 -26.59 -16.45
CA THR A 48 29.05 -28.02 -16.80
C THR A 48 28.34 -28.75 -15.62
N GLN A 49 27.41 -29.66 -15.93
CA GLN A 49 26.79 -30.69 -15.06
C GLN A 49 27.83 -31.79 -14.74
N PRO A 50 27.87 -32.48 -13.56
CA PRO A 50 27.03 -33.67 -13.35
C PRO A 50 26.70 -34.13 -11.90
N VAL A 51 25.77 -35.10 -11.86
CA VAL A 51 25.57 -36.17 -10.86
C VAL A 51 24.42 -36.01 -9.83
N GLN A 52 23.41 -36.85 -10.08
CA GLN A 52 22.31 -37.31 -9.23
C GLN A 52 22.80 -38.21 -8.08
N PRO A 53 22.13 -38.22 -6.92
CA PRO A 53 21.50 -39.48 -6.47
C PRO A 53 20.06 -39.29 -5.98
N SER A 54 19.21 -40.23 -6.39
CA SER A 54 17.87 -40.46 -5.83
C SER A 54 17.96 -41.02 -4.41
N SER A 55 17.00 -40.66 -3.54
CA SER A 55 16.54 -41.56 -2.48
C SER A 55 15.11 -41.23 -2.05
N THR A 56 14.23 -42.17 -2.39
CA THR A 56 12.88 -42.38 -1.89
C THR A 56 12.89 -42.65 -0.38
N SER A 57 11.95 -42.07 0.37
CA SER A 57 11.37 -42.71 1.56
C SER A 57 10.00 -42.14 1.87
N GLN A 58 8.98 -42.99 1.66
CA GLN A 58 7.64 -42.88 2.23
C GLN A 58 7.71 -43.10 3.74
N VAL A 59 7.00 -42.30 4.53
CA VAL A 59 6.29 -42.77 5.73
C VAL A 59 5.03 -41.92 5.93
N THR A 60 3.87 -42.56 5.72
CA THR A 60 2.55 -42.21 6.30
C THR A 60 2.49 -42.90 7.67
N PRO A 61 1.94 -42.34 8.77
CA PRO A 61 0.49 -42.47 8.98
C PRO A 61 -0.24 -41.48 9.92
N THR A 62 -1.57 -41.54 9.80
CA THR A 62 -2.61 -41.33 10.84
C THR A 62 -3.11 -39.92 11.15
N ILE A 63 -4.35 -39.71 10.71
CA ILE A 63 -5.33 -38.67 11.05
C ILE A 63 -5.67 -38.71 12.56
N PRO A 64 -5.83 -37.54 13.19
CA PRO A 64 -6.93 -37.31 14.12
C PRO A 64 -7.95 -36.32 13.53
N SER A 65 -9.21 -36.76 13.51
CA SER A 65 -10.40 -35.97 13.21
C SER A 65 -10.59 -34.90 14.29
N ALA A 66 -10.67 -33.62 13.89
CA ALA A 66 -11.25 -32.56 14.70
C ALA A 66 -11.75 -31.41 13.81
N GLU A 67 -13.07 -31.22 13.84
CA GLU A 67 -13.82 -29.95 13.75
C GLU A 67 -13.76 -29.09 12.47
N PRO A 68 -14.90 -28.52 11.98
CA PRO A 68 -14.92 -27.60 10.85
C PRO A 68 -14.19 -26.30 11.19
N SER A 69 -12.88 -26.32 10.99
CA SER A 69 -12.03 -25.15 11.15
C SER A 69 -12.35 -24.15 10.05
N LYS A 70 -12.74 -22.94 10.48
CA LYS A 70 -12.77 -21.73 9.66
C LYS A 70 -11.52 -21.69 8.75
N PRO A 71 -11.63 -21.33 7.46
CA PRO A 71 -10.48 -21.30 6.57
C PRO A 71 -9.39 -20.43 7.16
N THR A 72 -8.34 -21.06 7.67
CA THR A 72 -7.12 -20.36 8.04
C THR A 72 -6.31 -20.32 6.75
N THR A 73 -6.55 -19.27 5.96
CA THR A 73 -5.78 -18.97 4.75
C THR A 73 -4.32 -18.89 5.17
N THR A 74 -3.59 -19.98 4.92
CA THR A 74 -2.17 -20.08 5.23
C THR A 74 -1.48 -19.11 4.28
N LEU A 75 -0.96 -18.00 4.81
CA LEU A 75 -0.26 -16.97 4.06
C LEU A 75 1.05 -17.57 3.54
N SER A 76 0.99 -18.32 2.44
CA SER A 76 2.16 -18.68 1.64
C SER A 76 2.57 -17.46 0.84
N GLY A 77 2.95 -16.40 1.55
CA GLY A 77 3.05 -15.06 1.00
C GLY A 77 4.49 -14.61 1.02
N LYS A 78 5.09 -14.51 -0.16
CA LYS A 78 6.32 -13.74 -0.36
C LYS A 78 6.19 -12.38 0.34
N THR A 79 7.16 -12.01 1.18
CA THR A 79 7.25 -10.65 1.72
C THR A 79 8.07 -9.78 0.78
N VAL A 80 7.59 -8.59 0.47
CA VAL A 80 8.26 -7.60 -0.37
C VAL A 80 8.39 -6.30 0.42
N SER A 81 9.62 -5.83 0.57
CA SER A 81 9.93 -4.53 1.15
C SER A 81 10.10 -3.50 0.05
N CYS A 82 9.34 -2.42 0.15
CA CYS A 82 9.28 -1.33 -0.82
C CYS A 82 9.71 -0.02 -0.17
N THR A 83 10.28 0.88 -0.97
CA THR A 83 10.66 2.24 -0.56
C THR A 83 9.75 3.32 -1.15
N SER A 84 8.84 2.95 -2.06
CA SER A 84 7.89 3.86 -2.70
C SER A 84 6.57 3.14 -3.05
N GLY A 85 5.51 3.91 -3.29
CA GLY A 85 4.18 3.36 -3.59
C GLY A 85 4.15 2.56 -4.89
N GLU A 86 4.92 2.96 -5.90
CA GLU A 86 4.93 2.29 -7.22
C GLU A 86 5.48 0.86 -7.15
N CYS A 87 6.33 0.57 -6.17
CA CYS A 87 6.85 -0.78 -5.92
C CYS A 87 5.74 -1.79 -5.60
N PHE A 88 4.58 -1.33 -5.12
CA PHE A 88 3.45 -2.20 -4.78
C PHE A 88 2.66 -2.64 -6.01
N PHE A 89 2.63 -1.84 -7.08
CA PHE A 89 1.79 -2.05 -8.26
C PHE A 89 1.87 -3.47 -8.86
N PRO A 90 3.06 -4.01 -9.19
CA PRO A 90 3.15 -5.33 -9.84
C PRO A 90 2.69 -6.50 -8.97
N TYR A 91 2.62 -6.29 -7.64
CA TYR A 91 2.24 -7.31 -6.67
C TYR A 91 0.76 -7.18 -6.27
N PHE A 92 0.31 -5.95 -6.02
CA PHE A 92 -1.04 -5.67 -5.54
C PHE A 92 -2.10 -5.91 -6.64
N VAL A 93 -1.86 -5.41 -7.85
CA VAL A 93 -2.87 -5.43 -8.93
C VAL A 93 -3.24 -6.86 -9.37
N LYS A 94 -2.34 -7.82 -9.16
CA LYS A 94 -2.58 -9.24 -9.49
C LYS A 94 -3.46 -9.96 -8.46
N CYS A 95 -3.73 -9.33 -7.33
CA CYS A 95 -4.38 -9.96 -6.19
C CYS A 95 -3.80 -11.35 -5.83
N SER A 96 -2.48 -11.49 -5.90
CA SER A 96 -1.79 -12.73 -5.53
C SER A 96 -1.36 -12.64 -4.06
N PRO A 97 -1.34 -13.75 -3.31
CA PRO A 97 -0.93 -13.74 -1.90
C PRO A 97 0.47 -13.12 -1.73
N VAL A 98 0.55 -12.00 -1.01
CA VAL A 98 1.79 -11.25 -0.80
C VAL A 98 1.67 -10.35 0.42
N GLU A 99 2.78 -10.18 1.13
CA GLU A 99 2.91 -9.18 2.18
C GLU A 99 3.80 -8.03 1.68
N LEU A 100 3.26 -6.83 1.61
CA LEU A 100 3.96 -5.64 1.14
C LEU A 100 4.22 -4.70 2.32
N LYS A 101 5.46 -4.25 2.48
CA LYS A 101 5.89 -3.39 3.59
C LYS A 101 6.60 -2.15 3.07
N MET A 102 6.30 -1.00 3.65
CA MET A 102 7.04 0.24 3.42
C MET A 102 7.28 0.97 4.74
N PRO A 103 8.47 1.52 4.99
CA PRO A 103 8.67 2.45 6.09
C PRO A 103 7.70 3.64 6.02
N PHE A 104 7.08 4.00 7.14
CA PHE A 104 6.09 5.06 7.25
C PHE A 104 6.34 5.88 8.52
N GLY A 105 7.10 6.96 8.43
CA GLY A 105 7.47 7.77 9.62
C GLY A 105 8.47 7.07 10.56
N GLU A 106 8.63 7.60 11.76
CA GLU A 106 9.63 7.12 12.72
C GLU A 106 9.26 5.75 13.31
N GLY A 107 9.90 4.69 12.79
CA GLY A 107 9.80 3.33 13.34
C GLY A 107 8.51 2.58 13.01
N ALA A 108 7.63 3.19 12.21
CA ALA A 108 6.37 2.60 11.76
C ALA A 108 6.48 2.07 10.32
N ILE A 109 5.67 1.06 10.02
CA ILE A 109 5.65 0.32 8.77
C ILE A 109 4.22 0.31 8.26
N TYR A 110 4.02 0.86 7.08
CA TYR A 110 2.79 0.66 6.32
C TYR A 110 2.80 -0.73 5.71
N GLN A 111 1.79 -1.53 6.04
CA GLN A 111 1.71 -2.93 5.66
C GLN A 111 0.42 -3.20 4.91
N ILE A 112 0.54 -3.81 3.74
CA ILE A 112 -0.58 -4.38 2.99
C ILE A 112 -0.40 -5.89 2.95
N ILE A 113 -1.41 -6.64 3.37
CA ILE A 113 -1.45 -8.09 3.25
C ILE A 113 -2.53 -8.43 2.25
N VAL A 114 -2.14 -8.96 1.09
CA VAL A 114 -3.06 -9.51 0.10
C VAL A 114 -3.19 -11.00 0.39
N TYR A 115 -4.41 -11.45 0.69
CA TYR A 115 -4.69 -12.87 0.97
C TYR A 115 -4.98 -13.66 -0.30
N GLY A 116 -5.44 -12.98 -1.35
CA GLY A 116 -5.73 -13.56 -2.65
C GLY A 116 -7.17 -13.31 -3.09
N ILE A 117 -7.62 -14.10 -4.06
CA ILE A 117 -8.98 -14.02 -4.60
C ILE A 117 -9.90 -14.96 -3.81
N GLU A 118 -10.95 -14.41 -3.21
CA GLU A 118 -12.02 -15.13 -2.53
C GLU A 118 -13.37 -14.73 -3.14
N ASN A 119 -14.13 -15.70 -3.67
CA ASN A 119 -15.45 -15.46 -4.29
C ASN A 119 -15.44 -14.36 -5.37
N GLY A 120 -14.39 -14.30 -6.20
CA GLY A 120 -14.24 -13.29 -7.26
C GLY A 120 -13.84 -11.90 -6.78
N LYS A 121 -13.54 -11.74 -5.48
CA LYS A 121 -13.08 -10.50 -4.86
C LYS A 121 -11.65 -10.66 -4.36
N CYS A 122 -10.87 -9.59 -4.48
CA CYS A 122 -9.58 -9.49 -3.84
C CYS A 122 -9.74 -9.20 -2.35
N HIS A 123 -9.24 -10.11 -1.52
CA HIS A 123 -9.17 -9.93 -0.08
C HIS A 123 -7.80 -9.38 0.30
N TYR A 124 -7.79 -8.20 0.92
CA TYR A 124 -6.57 -7.60 1.45
C TYR A 124 -6.84 -6.80 2.72
N THR A 125 -5.80 -6.64 3.54
CA THR A 125 -5.80 -5.73 4.69
C THR A 125 -4.71 -4.69 4.54
N VAL A 126 -4.96 -3.52 5.13
CA VAL A 126 -4.05 -2.40 5.20
C VAL A 126 -3.96 -1.95 6.65
N LYS A 127 -2.74 -1.79 7.16
CA LYS A 127 -2.51 -1.35 8.54
C LYS A 127 -1.15 -0.70 8.72
N THR A 128 -1.00 0.06 9.80
CA THR A 128 0.30 0.59 10.23
C THR A 128 0.76 -0.19 11.46
N VAL A 129 1.97 -0.74 11.38
CA VAL A 129 2.57 -1.56 12.44
C VAL A 129 3.91 -1.02 12.88
N ASP A 130 4.34 -1.33 14.09
CA ASP A 130 5.71 -1.09 14.56
C ASP A 130 6.69 -2.13 13.97
N ALA A 131 7.98 -1.98 14.30
CA ALA A 131 9.03 -2.92 13.89
C ALA A 131 8.80 -4.37 14.37
N SER A 132 7.97 -4.59 15.40
CA SER A 132 7.59 -5.93 15.88
C SER A 132 6.35 -6.50 15.17
N GLY A 133 5.75 -5.74 14.26
CA GLY A 133 4.54 -6.12 13.53
C GLY A 133 3.25 -5.91 14.32
N LYS A 134 3.30 -5.19 15.45
CA LYS A 134 2.11 -4.84 16.22
C LYS A 134 1.48 -3.57 15.69
N VAL A 135 0.15 -3.54 15.63
CA VAL A 135 -0.60 -2.33 15.26
C VAL A 135 -0.27 -1.23 16.25
N ILE A 136 0.04 -0.05 15.73
CA ILE A 136 0.42 1.10 16.56
C ILE A 136 -0.82 1.60 17.31
N PRO A 137 -0.79 1.67 18.65
CA PRO A 137 -1.90 2.23 19.41
C PRO A 137 -2.09 3.70 19.02
N PHE A 138 -3.35 4.11 18.82
CA PHE A 138 -3.74 5.45 18.32
C PHE A 138 -3.30 5.78 16.88
N GLY A 139 -2.83 4.80 16.11
CA GLY A 139 -2.60 4.95 14.66
C GLY A 139 -3.90 4.89 13.84
N PRO A 140 -3.81 5.05 12.51
CA PRO A 140 -4.94 4.84 11.61
C PRO A 140 -5.54 3.43 11.81
N PRO A 141 -6.88 3.30 11.78
CA PRO A 141 -7.53 2.00 11.95
C PRO A 141 -7.09 1.04 10.85
N SER A 142 -7.12 -0.26 11.16
CA SER A 142 -6.82 -1.27 10.15
C SER A 142 -8.01 -1.36 9.20
N THR A 143 -7.75 -1.44 7.90
CA THR A 143 -8.80 -1.58 6.89
C THR A 143 -8.75 -2.97 6.31
N GLU A 144 -9.88 -3.66 6.28
CA GLU A 144 -10.05 -4.94 5.56
C GLU A 144 -10.99 -4.74 4.38
N CYS A 145 -10.59 -5.23 3.21
CA CYS A 145 -11.28 -5.02 1.95
C CYS A 145 -11.57 -6.34 1.24
N PHE A 146 -12.76 -6.42 0.64
CA PHE A 146 -13.18 -7.47 -0.30
C PHE A 146 -13.66 -6.81 -1.59
N MET A 147 -12.72 -6.38 -2.43
CA MET A 147 -13.00 -5.58 -3.62
C MET A 147 -13.04 -6.46 -4.88
N PRO A 148 -13.99 -6.28 -5.81
CA PRO A 148 -14.01 -7.04 -7.07
C PRO A 148 -12.68 -6.94 -7.82
N VAL A 149 -12.17 -8.06 -8.34
CA VAL A 149 -10.83 -8.11 -8.96
C VAL A 149 -10.75 -7.20 -10.19
N ASP A 150 -11.84 -7.01 -10.91
CA ASP A 150 -11.95 -6.10 -12.07
C ASP A 150 -11.89 -4.62 -11.69
N LYS A 151 -12.03 -4.28 -10.40
CA LYS A 151 -11.93 -2.91 -9.86
C LYS A 151 -10.58 -2.60 -9.24
N ILE A 152 -9.75 -3.62 -8.98
CA ILE A 152 -8.39 -3.45 -8.48
C ILE A 152 -7.49 -2.94 -9.61
N THR A 153 -6.99 -1.73 -9.47
CA THR A 153 -6.08 -1.11 -10.44
C THR A 153 -4.91 -0.41 -9.73
N THR A 154 -4.00 0.20 -10.48
CA THR A 154 -2.96 1.05 -9.90
C THR A 154 -3.55 2.23 -9.12
N ALA A 155 -4.73 2.73 -9.53
CA ALA A 155 -5.44 3.80 -8.83
C ALA A 155 -5.81 3.41 -7.39
N THR A 156 -6.08 2.12 -7.13
CA THR A 156 -6.34 1.62 -5.78
C THR A 156 -5.12 1.80 -4.87
N VAL A 157 -3.92 1.51 -5.38
CA VAL A 157 -2.68 1.71 -4.64
C VAL A 157 -2.38 3.21 -4.49
N GLU A 158 -2.57 3.99 -5.55
CA GLU A 158 -2.44 5.45 -5.48
C GLU A 158 -3.35 6.06 -4.40
N HIS A 159 -4.59 5.60 -4.31
CA HIS A 159 -5.56 6.02 -3.30
C HIS A 159 -5.10 5.70 -1.88
N LEU A 160 -4.57 4.50 -1.66
CA LEU A 160 -4.02 4.07 -0.37
C LEU A 160 -2.88 4.97 0.14
N PHE A 161 -2.12 5.58 -0.78
CA PHE A 161 -1.05 6.52 -0.48
C PHE A 161 -1.46 8.00 -0.65
N GLY A 162 -2.73 8.29 -0.94
CA GLY A 162 -3.25 9.65 -1.11
C GLY A 162 -2.73 10.40 -2.34
N VAL A 163 -2.20 9.68 -3.33
CA VAL A 163 -1.65 10.26 -4.57
C VAL A 163 -2.75 10.93 -5.41
N ASP A 164 -3.99 10.45 -5.28
CA ASP A 164 -5.16 10.99 -5.96
C ASP A 164 -5.76 12.25 -5.31
N ALA A 165 -5.19 12.74 -4.21
CA ALA A 165 -5.52 14.04 -3.65
C ALA A 165 -4.90 15.22 -4.43
N ALA A 166 -4.04 14.94 -5.41
CA ALA A 166 -3.46 15.95 -6.29
C ALA A 166 -4.51 16.59 -7.20
N ALA A 167 -4.32 17.88 -7.52
CA ALA A 167 -5.20 18.60 -8.43
C ALA A 167 -5.30 17.89 -9.80
N GLY A 168 -6.52 17.75 -10.32
CA GLY A 168 -6.82 17.05 -11.58
C GLY A 168 -7.08 15.54 -11.43
N LYS A 169 -7.06 15.00 -10.21
CA LYS A 169 -7.41 13.59 -9.91
C LYS A 169 -8.74 13.42 -9.17
N GLU A 170 -9.57 14.46 -9.11
CA GLU A 170 -10.78 14.50 -8.29
C GLU A 170 -11.79 13.40 -8.68
N THR A 171 -11.91 13.09 -9.97
CA THR A 171 -12.79 12.01 -10.44
C THR A 171 -12.27 10.64 -10.03
N VAL A 172 -10.97 10.39 -10.19
CA VAL A 172 -10.34 9.12 -9.79
C VAL A 172 -10.47 8.93 -8.28
N LYS A 173 -10.25 10.00 -7.52
CA LYS A 173 -10.44 10.00 -6.07
C LYS A 173 -11.88 9.65 -5.69
N ALA A 174 -12.87 10.29 -6.30
CA ALA A 174 -14.27 10.00 -6.00
C ALA A 174 -14.66 8.55 -6.32
N GLU A 175 -14.14 7.98 -7.41
CA GLU A 175 -14.34 6.57 -7.74
C GLU A 175 -13.70 5.64 -6.70
N GLN A 176 -12.46 5.92 -6.28
CA GLN A 176 -11.78 5.11 -5.26
C GLN A 176 -12.44 5.27 -3.88
N ASP A 177 -12.84 6.48 -3.49
CA ASP A 177 -13.57 6.73 -2.24
C ASP A 177 -14.87 5.89 -2.19
N GLN A 178 -15.60 5.82 -3.30
CA GLN A 178 -16.81 5.00 -3.41
C GLN A 178 -16.49 3.50 -3.30
N LEU A 179 -15.47 3.01 -4.01
CA LEU A 179 -15.05 1.60 -3.92
C LEU A 179 -14.63 1.21 -2.50
N PHE A 180 -13.91 2.08 -1.79
CA PHE A 180 -13.52 1.83 -0.41
C PHE A 180 -14.73 1.83 0.53
N THR A 181 -15.71 2.70 0.29
CA THR A 181 -16.97 2.71 1.04
C THR A 181 -17.77 1.42 0.83
N ASP A 182 -17.82 0.92 -0.40
CA ASP A 182 -18.66 -0.24 -0.75
C ASP A 182 -18.02 -1.58 -0.37
N TYR A 183 -16.69 -1.66 -0.35
CA TYR A 183 -15.96 -2.93 -0.26
C TYR A 183 -14.99 -3.05 0.91
N CYS A 184 -14.79 -2.00 1.69
CA CYS A 184 -13.86 -2.02 2.81
C CYS A 184 -14.55 -1.71 4.15
N SER A 185 -13.94 -2.20 5.22
CA SER A 185 -14.39 -1.99 6.60
C SER A 185 -13.20 -1.64 7.48
N GLN A 186 -13.39 -0.67 8.38
CA GLN A 186 -12.41 -0.35 9.40
C GLN A 186 -12.57 -1.30 10.60
N LYS A 187 -11.45 -1.75 11.15
CA LYS A 187 -11.33 -2.64 12.31
C LYS A 187 -10.51 -2.00 13.42
#